data_AF-A0A9P8PJG1-F1
#
_entry.id   AF-A0A9P8PJG1-F1
#
_cell.length_a   1.000
_cell.length_b   1.000
_cell.length_c   1.000
_cell.angle_alpha   90.00
_cell.angle_beta   90.00
_cell.angle_gamma   90.00
#
_symmetry.space_group_name_H-M   'P 1'
#
loop_
_entity.id
_entity.type
_entity.pdbx_description
1 polymer ?
#
loop_
_entity_poly.entity_id
_entity_poly.type
_entity_poly.pdbx_seq_one_letter_code
_entity_poly.pdbx_strand_id
1 'polypeptide(L)'
;MGKGAAKFGYKSGTLPEVRQIFKNPIKPIVRPKNPNTGYADGIQHPKGTSREQPLPTVKTVEELISKTVQEPKQIPDLTKLNEIQKEKVTKSTLRREYYRTILKKEESKLNKKEESQQKKDLKSVNEKKSQNAESIELTLPTIESYLQGPIMRQRTPEETEILKAKREVNRLNTELIGKTNRATNLLELYYASEKFIINEKELEEAISVAFSSKHFNLPDPENRTVQHTSKFVDSLFNTIKGEPDLNQIHEKITGKADSFRQEVEKLAKEQHAKNIDQELRG
;
A
#
# COMPACT_ATOMS: atom_id res chain seq x y z
N MET A 1 -17.65 -3.69 -38.42
CA MET A 1 -16.43 -4.42 -38.01
C MET A 1 -16.54 -4.78 -36.54
N GLY A 2 -16.10 -5.97 -36.12
CA GLY A 2 -16.24 -6.42 -34.73
C GLY A 2 -15.30 -5.67 -33.78
N LYS A 3 -15.80 -5.32 -32.58
CA LYS A 3 -15.08 -4.59 -31.52
C LYS A 3 -13.71 -5.21 -31.15
N GLY A 4 -13.50 -6.50 -31.39
CA GLY A 4 -12.25 -7.22 -31.12
C GLY A 4 -11.18 -7.14 -32.21
N ALA A 5 -11.49 -6.64 -33.40
CA ALA A 5 -10.56 -6.65 -34.54
C ALA A 5 -9.33 -5.75 -34.31
N ALA A 6 -9.46 -4.69 -33.50
CA ALA A 6 -8.36 -3.80 -33.15
C ALA A 6 -7.17 -4.53 -32.50
N LYS A 7 -7.42 -5.59 -31.71
CA LYS A 7 -6.36 -6.41 -31.10
C LYS A 7 -5.47 -7.13 -32.12
N PHE A 8 -6.01 -7.38 -33.32
CA PHE A 8 -5.35 -8.13 -34.39
C PHE A 8 -5.00 -7.23 -35.59
N GLY A 9 -4.86 -5.91 -35.36
CA GLY A 9 -4.53 -4.95 -36.41
C GLY A 9 -5.66 -4.73 -37.43
N TYR A 10 -6.91 -4.73 -36.96
CA TYR A 10 -8.13 -4.53 -37.76
C TYR A 10 -8.35 -5.57 -38.88
N LYS A 11 -7.70 -6.73 -38.79
CA LYS A 11 -7.89 -7.84 -39.72
C LYS A 11 -9.17 -8.61 -39.38
N SER A 12 -10.04 -8.82 -40.36
CA SER A 12 -11.22 -9.67 -40.24
C SER A 12 -10.88 -11.12 -40.54
N GLY A 13 -11.35 -12.03 -39.67
CA GLY A 13 -11.08 -13.47 -39.77
C GLY A 13 -9.81 -13.92 -39.04
N THR A 14 -9.73 -15.21 -38.76
CA THR A 14 -8.60 -15.86 -38.09
C THR A 14 -7.95 -16.85 -39.04
N LEU A 15 -6.63 -16.74 -39.21
CA LEU A 15 -5.85 -17.78 -39.89
C LEU A 15 -5.59 -18.92 -38.89
N PRO A 16 -5.50 -20.17 -39.37
CA PRO A 16 -5.04 -21.26 -38.52
C PRO A 16 -3.61 -20.98 -38.06
N GLU A 17 -3.25 -21.50 -36.88
CA GLU A 17 -1.90 -21.35 -36.36
C GLU A 17 -0.87 -21.96 -37.31
N VAL A 18 0.21 -21.21 -37.55
CA VAL A 18 1.30 -21.66 -38.42
C VAL A 18 1.96 -22.87 -37.78
N ARG A 19 1.91 -24.02 -38.47
CA ARG A 19 2.54 -25.25 -37.99
C ARG A 19 4.05 -25.07 -37.93
N GLN A 20 4.62 -25.31 -36.75
CA GLN A 20 6.07 -25.26 -36.54
C GLN A 20 6.75 -26.42 -37.28
N ILE A 21 7.87 -26.12 -37.95
CA ILE A 21 8.69 -27.13 -38.66
C ILE A 21 9.34 -28.07 -37.64
N PHE A 22 9.96 -27.50 -36.60
CA PHE A 22 10.55 -28.26 -35.50
C PHE A 22 9.55 -28.37 -34.34
N LYS A 23 9.13 -29.59 -34.02
CA LYS A 23 8.26 -29.86 -32.86
C LYS A 23 9.03 -29.93 -31.54
N ASN A 24 10.32 -30.29 -31.63
CA ASN A 24 11.25 -30.39 -30.51
C ASN A 24 12.33 -29.32 -30.66
N PRO A 25 12.95 -28.88 -29.56
CA PRO A 25 14.07 -27.96 -29.64
C PRO A 25 15.27 -28.60 -30.33
N ILE A 26 15.98 -27.80 -31.13
CA ILE A 26 17.20 -28.21 -31.83
C ILE A 26 18.43 -27.97 -30.95
N LYS A 27 18.34 -26.99 -30.04
CA LYS A 27 19.40 -26.63 -29.11
C LYS A 27 19.05 -27.09 -27.69
N PRO A 28 20.07 -27.40 -26.86
CA PRO A 28 19.85 -27.72 -25.46
C PRO A 28 19.22 -26.54 -24.73
N ILE A 29 18.10 -26.81 -24.05
CA ILE A 29 17.43 -25.82 -23.21
C ILE A 29 18.09 -25.87 -21.83
N VAL A 30 18.80 -24.81 -21.47
CA VAL A 30 19.29 -24.62 -20.10
C VAL A 30 18.15 -24.00 -19.28
N ARG A 31 17.67 -24.71 -18.26
CA ARG A 31 16.68 -24.17 -17.32
C ARG A 31 17.42 -23.54 -16.13
N PRO A 32 17.26 -22.22 -15.87
CA PRO A 32 17.81 -21.64 -14.66
C PRO A 32 17.11 -22.24 -13.43
N LYS A 33 17.87 -22.55 -12.37
CA LYS A 33 17.31 -23.06 -11.10
C LYS A 33 16.50 -21.94 -10.45
N ASN A 34 15.17 -21.98 -10.59
CA ASN A 34 14.27 -21.04 -9.93
C ASN A 34 13.98 -21.58 -8.51
N PRO A 35 14.19 -20.78 -7.44
CA PRO A 35 13.96 -21.23 -6.06
C PRO A 35 12.50 -21.63 -5.79
N ASN A 36 11.55 -21.11 -6.58
CA ASN A 36 10.11 -21.33 -6.39
C ASN A 36 9.55 -22.49 -7.22
N THR A 37 10.40 -23.30 -7.86
CA THR A 37 9.96 -24.40 -8.73
C THR A 37 10.53 -25.75 -8.29
N GLY A 38 9.68 -26.78 -8.25
CA GLY A 38 10.08 -28.15 -7.90
C GLY A 38 9.91 -28.48 -6.42
N TYR A 39 10.54 -29.57 -5.97
CA TYR A 39 10.56 -29.97 -4.56
C TYR A 39 11.68 -29.23 -3.82
N ALA A 40 11.40 -28.74 -2.61
CA ALA A 40 12.40 -28.12 -1.76
C ALA A 40 13.50 -29.11 -1.37
N ASP A 41 14.72 -28.62 -1.18
CA ASP A 41 15.87 -29.44 -0.83
C ASP A 41 15.60 -30.20 0.48
N GLY A 42 15.87 -31.51 0.50
CA GLY A 42 15.61 -32.39 1.64
C GLY A 42 14.20 -32.99 1.74
N ILE A 43 13.20 -32.48 1.01
CA ILE A 43 11.85 -33.07 0.99
C ILE A 43 11.80 -34.25 0.02
N GLN A 44 11.29 -35.41 0.44
CA GLN A 44 11.13 -36.57 -0.45
C GLN A 44 10.04 -36.30 -1.50
N HIS A 45 10.23 -36.84 -2.70
CA HIS A 45 9.22 -36.83 -3.75
C HIS A 45 8.38 -38.12 -3.68
N PRO A 46 7.12 -38.11 -4.15
CA PRO A 46 6.26 -39.28 -4.07
C PRO A 46 6.83 -40.43 -4.90
N LYS A 47 6.69 -41.65 -4.37
CA LYS A 47 7.20 -42.88 -4.98
C LYS A 47 6.60 -43.06 -6.38
N GLY A 48 7.44 -43.38 -7.37
CA GLY A 48 7.03 -43.57 -8.77
C GLY A 48 6.92 -42.29 -9.59
N THR A 49 7.23 -41.13 -9.01
CA THR A 49 7.35 -39.86 -9.75
C THR A 49 8.81 -39.44 -9.89
N SER A 50 9.10 -38.60 -10.89
CA SER A 50 10.41 -37.94 -10.97
C SER A 50 10.36 -36.63 -10.18
N ARG A 51 11.40 -36.38 -9.37
CA ARG A 51 11.57 -35.11 -8.66
C ARG A 51 11.71 -33.93 -9.63
N GLU A 52 12.47 -34.14 -10.70
CA GLU A 52 12.75 -33.14 -11.71
C GLU A 52 11.88 -33.36 -12.95
N GLN A 53 11.43 -32.26 -13.56
CA GLN A 53 10.70 -32.32 -14.82
C GLN A 53 11.66 -32.75 -15.94
N PRO A 54 11.32 -33.80 -16.72
CA PRO A 54 12.20 -34.26 -17.79
C PRO A 54 12.45 -33.14 -18.80
N LEU A 55 13.70 -33.03 -19.23
CA LEU A 55 14.06 -32.11 -20.30
C LEU A 55 13.57 -32.67 -21.64
N PRO A 56 13.08 -31.81 -22.55
CA PRO A 56 12.67 -32.26 -23.87
C PRO A 56 13.88 -32.84 -24.64
N THR A 57 13.64 -33.92 -25.38
CA THR A 57 14.69 -34.53 -26.21
C THR A 57 15.11 -33.56 -27.32
N VAL A 58 16.38 -33.18 -27.31
CA VAL A 58 16.98 -32.32 -28.33
C VAL A 58 17.36 -33.18 -29.53
N LYS A 59 17.02 -32.73 -30.73
CA LYS A 59 17.45 -33.39 -31.98
C LYS A 59 18.11 -32.35 -32.87
N THR A 60 19.37 -32.56 -33.20
CA THR A 60 20.09 -31.68 -34.13
C THR A 60 19.47 -31.77 -35.53
N VAL A 61 19.62 -30.73 -36.33
CA VAL A 61 19.10 -30.72 -37.72
C VAL A 61 19.74 -31.84 -38.54
N GLU A 62 21.02 -32.10 -38.34
CA GLU A 62 21.75 -33.17 -39.02
C GLU A 62 21.23 -34.56 -38.67
N GLU A 63 20.94 -34.82 -37.39
CA GLU A 63 20.31 -36.06 -36.95
C GLU A 63 18.90 -36.24 -37.50
N LEU A 64 18.13 -35.15 -37.61
CA LEU A 64 16.80 -35.20 -38.21
C LEU A 64 16.89 -35.55 -39.69
N ILE A 65 17.81 -34.91 -40.42
CA ILE A 65 18.05 -35.18 -41.84
C ILE A 65 18.50 -36.63 -42.03
N SER A 66 19.45 -37.14 -41.25
CA SER A 66 19.96 -38.51 -41.41
C SER A 66 18.89 -39.56 -41.12
N LYS A 67 17.99 -39.31 -40.17
CA LYS A 67 16.90 -40.25 -39.83
C LYS A 67 15.74 -40.22 -40.82
N THR A 68 15.37 -39.04 -41.31
CA THR A 68 14.16 -38.85 -42.15
C THR A 68 14.43 -38.87 -43.65
N VAL A 69 15.58 -38.34 -44.06
CA VAL A 69 16.01 -38.18 -45.46
C VAL A 69 17.14 -39.16 -45.73
N GLN A 70 16.85 -40.45 -45.58
CA GLN A 70 17.82 -41.49 -45.92
C GLN A 70 18.01 -41.55 -47.43
N GLU A 71 19.27 -41.51 -47.85
CA GLU A 71 19.65 -41.71 -49.23
C GLU A 71 19.49 -43.20 -49.59
N PRO A 72 19.10 -43.53 -50.83
CA PRO A 72 18.89 -44.91 -51.22
C PRO A 72 20.22 -45.68 -51.14
N LYS A 73 20.18 -46.92 -50.64
CA LYS A 73 21.38 -47.78 -50.52
C LYS A 73 22.11 -47.99 -51.85
N GLN A 74 21.36 -47.96 -52.96
CA GLN A 74 21.88 -48.00 -54.31
C GLN A 74 21.25 -46.87 -55.10
N ILE A 75 22.06 -46.10 -55.82
CA ILE A 75 21.59 -45.02 -56.70
C ILE A 75 21.00 -45.69 -57.94
N PRO A 76 19.68 -45.58 -58.19
CA PRO A 76 19.05 -46.31 -59.28
C PRO A 76 19.36 -45.64 -60.62
N ASP A 77 19.82 -46.43 -61.59
CA ASP A 77 20.10 -45.97 -62.96
C ASP A 77 18.81 -45.55 -63.68
N LEU A 78 18.64 -44.25 -63.92
CA LEU A 78 17.44 -43.70 -64.56
C LEU A 78 17.21 -44.20 -66.00
N THR A 79 18.23 -44.70 -66.68
CA THR A 79 18.13 -45.21 -68.05
C THR A 79 17.46 -46.59 -68.11
N LYS A 80 17.61 -47.41 -67.07
CA LYS A 80 17.11 -48.81 -67.01
C LYS A 80 15.70 -48.94 -66.44
N LEU A 81 15.18 -47.86 -65.83
CA LEU A 81 13.90 -47.85 -65.12
C LEU A 81 12.73 -47.59 -66.07
N ASN A 82 11.55 -48.11 -65.72
CA ASN A 82 10.29 -47.74 -66.37
C ASN A 82 9.95 -46.26 -66.07
N GLU A 83 9.22 -45.57 -66.94
CA GLU A 83 8.87 -44.15 -66.79
C GLU A 83 8.21 -43.83 -65.44
N ILE A 84 7.27 -44.67 -65.00
CA ILE A 84 6.61 -44.55 -63.70
C ILE A 84 7.62 -44.65 -62.54
N GLN A 85 8.64 -45.49 -62.67
CA GLN A 85 9.69 -45.64 -61.66
C GLN A 85 10.63 -44.43 -61.69
N LYS A 86 10.97 -43.90 -62.87
CA LYS A 86 11.74 -42.66 -63.01
C LYS A 86 11.04 -41.51 -62.28
N GLU A 87 9.73 -41.33 -62.50
CA GLU A 87 8.96 -40.31 -61.80
C GLU A 87 8.95 -40.49 -60.28
N LYS A 88 8.83 -41.72 -59.78
CA LYS A 88 8.87 -41.98 -58.33
C LYS A 88 10.24 -41.61 -57.76
N VAL A 89 11.32 -41.95 -58.47
CA VAL A 89 12.68 -41.59 -58.06
C VAL A 89 12.85 -40.08 -58.06
N THR A 90 12.47 -39.36 -59.12
CA THR A 90 12.60 -37.90 -59.21
C THR A 90 11.73 -37.16 -58.19
N LYS A 91 10.49 -37.60 -57.97
CA LYS A 91 9.63 -37.06 -56.90
C LYS A 91 10.26 -37.31 -55.52
N SER A 92 10.88 -38.47 -55.31
CA SER A 92 11.53 -38.78 -54.04
C SER A 92 12.80 -37.94 -53.81
N THR A 93 13.64 -37.73 -54.83
CA THR A 93 14.84 -36.89 -54.73
C THR A 93 14.45 -35.45 -54.41
N LEU A 94 13.46 -34.93 -55.14
CA LEU A 94 12.95 -33.57 -54.97
C LEU A 94 12.33 -33.36 -53.58
N ARG A 95 11.56 -34.32 -53.05
CA ARG A 95 11.04 -34.25 -51.67
C ARG A 95 12.16 -34.23 -50.63
N ARG A 96 13.19 -35.07 -50.82
CA ARG A 96 14.38 -35.12 -49.94
C ARG A 96 15.13 -33.79 -49.94
N GLU A 97 15.33 -33.19 -51.12
CA GLU A 97 15.98 -31.90 -51.30
C GLU A 97 15.20 -30.75 -50.66
N TYR A 98 13.89 -30.65 -50.92
CA TYR A 98 13.06 -29.62 -50.29
C TYR A 98 13.03 -29.76 -48.78
N TYR A 99 12.94 -30.97 -48.25
CA TYR A 99 12.96 -31.18 -46.81
C TYR A 99 14.31 -30.76 -46.21
N ARG A 100 15.44 -31.19 -46.81
CA ARG A 100 16.80 -30.82 -46.36
C ARG A 100 16.99 -29.29 -46.38
N THR A 101 16.54 -28.61 -47.43
CA THR A 101 16.66 -27.15 -47.57
C THR A 101 15.79 -26.40 -46.56
N ILE A 102 14.54 -26.84 -46.34
CA ILE A 102 13.63 -26.23 -45.37
C ILE A 102 14.20 -26.32 -43.95
N LEU A 103 14.72 -27.49 -43.54
CA LEU A 103 15.29 -27.65 -42.19
C LEU A 103 16.49 -26.72 -41.96
N LYS A 104 17.46 -26.71 -42.89
CA LYS A 104 18.63 -25.82 -42.79
C LYS A 104 18.25 -24.34 -42.79
N LYS A 105 17.25 -23.95 -43.60
CA LYS A 105 16.76 -22.57 -43.64
C LYS A 105 16.10 -22.17 -42.33
N GLU A 106 15.28 -23.03 -41.75
CA GLU A 106 14.60 -22.71 -40.48
C GLU A 106 15.60 -22.66 -39.31
N GLU A 107 16.63 -23.52 -39.30
CA GLU A 107 17.74 -23.41 -38.34
C GLU A 107 18.45 -22.05 -38.43
N SER A 108 18.81 -21.63 -39.65
CA SER A 108 19.46 -20.32 -39.86
C SER A 108 18.58 -19.14 -39.40
N LYS A 109 17.26 -19.28 -39.55
CA LYS A 109 16.29 -18.26 -39.11
C LYS A 109 16.17 -18.22 -37.59
N LEU A 110 16.19 -19.38 -36.92
CA LEU A 110 16.20 -19.45 -35.46
C LEU A 110 17.49 -18.83 -34.89
N ASN A 111 18.65 -19.14 -35.47
CA ASN A 111 19.92 -18.53 -35.09
C ASN A 111 19.90 -17.00 -35.22
N LYS A 112 19.44 -16.48 -36.36
CA LYS A 112 19.29 -15.03 -36.56
C LYS A 112 18.32 -14.37 -35.57
N LYS A 113 17.25 -15.08 -35.19
CA LYS A 113 16.29 -14.58 -34.20
C LYS A 113 16.93 -14.48 -32.81
N GLU A 114 17.70 -15.50 -32.41
CA GLU A 114 18.44 -15.49 -31.15
C GLU A 114 19.49 -14.38 -31.11
N GLU A 115 20.29 -14.22 -32.17
CA GLU A 115 21.27 -13.13 -32.28
C GLU A 115 20.60 -11.74 -32.21
N SER A 116 19.46 -11.57 -32.86
CA SER A 116 18.68 -10.33 -32.81
C SER A 116 18.18 -10.04 -31.40
N GLN A 117 17.73 -11.07 -30.68
CA GLN A 117 17.28 -10.93 -29.30
C GLN A 117 18.45 -10.55 -28.37
N GLN A 118 19.58 -11.25 -28.47
CA GLN A 118 20.79 -10.93 -27.70
C GLN A 118 21.26 -9.48 -27.95
N LYS A 119 21.23 -9.02 -29.21
CA LYS A 119 21.57 -7.63 -29.54
C LYS A 119 20.61 -6.62 -28.91
N LYS A 120 19.31 -6.92 -28.86
CA LYS A 120 18.32 -6.05 -28.18
C LYS A 120 18.55 -6.01 -26.67
N ASP A 121 18.81 -7.16 -26.07
CA ASP A 121 19.05 -7.25 -24.63
C ASP A 121 20.31 -6.47 -24.26
N LEU A 122 21.41 -6.62 -25.01
CA LEU A 122 22.64 -5.84 -24.83
C LEU A 122 22.43 -4.34 -25.01
N LYS A 123 21.66 -3.91 -26.02
CA LYS A 123 21.32 -2.49 -26.21
C LYS A 123 20.55 -1.94 -25.02
N SER A 124 19.54 -2.66 -24.52
CA SER A 124 18.76 -2.21 -23.36
C SER A 124 19.60 -2.06 -22.08
N VAL A 125 20.59 -2.94 -21.88
CA VAL A 125 21.53 -2.83 -20.76
C VAL A 125 22.46 -1.64 -20.94
N ASN A 126 22.94 -1.39 -22.15
CA ASN A 126 23.81 -0.25 -22.44
C ASN A 126 23.06 1.08 -22.35
N GLU A 127 21.81 1.15 -22.79
CA GLU A 127 20.97 2.35 -22.65
C GLU A 127 20.74 2.70 -21.18
N LYS A 128 20.52 1.70 -20.31
CA LYS A 128 20.43 1.92 -18.85
C LYS A 128 21.73 2.44 -18.24
N LYS A 129 22.89 2.04 -18.77
CA LYS A 129 24.20 2.50 -18.28
C LYS A 129 24.58 3.88 -18.84
N SER A 130 24.17 4.18 -20.06
CA SER A 130 24.53 5.40 -20.79
C SER A 130 23.69 6.63 -20.42
N GLN A 131 22.68 6.50 -19.56
CA GLN A 131 21.90 7.64 -19.07
C GLN A 131 22.70 8.58 -18.16
N ASN A 132 23.90 8.19 -17.74
CA ASN A 132 24.85 9.08 -17.08
C ASN A 132 25.76 9.71 -18.14
N ALA A 133 25.25 10.69 -18.88
CA ALA A 133 26.08 11.49 -19.77
C ALA A 133 26.86 12.52 -18.92
N GLU A 134 28.19 12.52 -19.03
CA GLU A 134 29.10 13.45 -18.33
C GLU A 134 28.74 14.93 -18.56
N SER A 135 28.12 15.25 -19.71
CA SER A 135 27.65 16.60 -20.04
C SER A 135 26.41 17.03 -19.25
N ILE A 136 25.56 16.09 -18.82
CA ILE A 136 24.37 16.37 -18.02
C ILE A 136 24.76 16.55 -16.54
N GLU A 137 25.75 15.78 -16.08
CA GLU A 137 26.28 15.84 -14.72
C GLU A 137 26.91 17.21 -14.38
N LEU A 138 27.56 17.85 -15.37
CA LEU A 138 28.22 19.16 -15.19
C LEU A 138 27.30 20.37 -15.42
N THR A 139 26.13 20.17 -16.06
CA THR A 139 25.22 21.28 -16.42
C THR A 139 24.00 21.41 -15.50
N LEU A 140 23.65 20.35 -14.76
CA LEU A 140 22.57 20.37 -13.77
C LEU A 140 23.10 20.74 -12.38
N PRO A 141 22.33 21.49 -11.56
CA PRO A 141 22.70 21.74 -10.18
C PRO A 141 22.75 20.43 -9.38
N THR A 142 23.85 20.19 -8.67
CA THR A 142 24.09 18.97 -7.90
C THR A 142 23.29 18.99 -6.58
N ILE A 143 22.21 18.20 -6.53
CA ILE A 143 21.45 17.90 -5.29
C ILE A 143 22.02 16.64 -4.61
N GLU A 144 23.22 16.21 -5.02
CA GLU A 144 23.78 14.91 -4.68
C GLU A 144 23.93 14.71 -3.17
N SER A 145 24.30 15.75 -2.43
CA SER A 145 24.44 15.70 -0.96
C SER A 145 23.13 15.39 -0.24
N TYR A 146 21.98 15.77 -0.81
CA TYR A 146 20.65 15.46 -0.25
C TYR A 146 20.20 14.04 -0.63
N LEU A 147 20.68 13.51 -1.75
CA LEU A 147 20.33 12.19 -2.27
C LEU A 147 21.27 11.07 -1.82
N GLN A 148 22.49 11.40 -1.39
CA GLN A 148 23.52 10.47 -0.91
C GLN A 148 23.21 9.88 0.49
N GLY A 149 22.14 10.31 1.14
CA GLY A 149 21.71 9.81 2.45
C GLY A 149 20.53 8.83 2.39
N PRO A 150 20.32 8.02 3.44
CA PRO A 150 19.07 7.28 3.59
C PRO A 150 17.91 8.28 3.69
N ILE A 151 16.87 8.10 2.86
CA ILE A 151 15.66 8.95 2.84
C ILE A 151 15.05 9.11 4.24
N MET A 152 15.21 8.10 5.10
CA MET A 152 14.83 8.16 6.50
C MET A 152 15.97 7.74 7.42
N ARG A 153 16.24 8.55 8.44
CA ARG A 153 17.09 8.19 9.58
C ARG A 153 16.35 7.19 10.47
N GLN A 154 16.98 6.05 10.76
CA GLN A 154 16.47 5.12 11.76
C GLN A 154 16.67 5.71 13.16
N ARG A 155 15.69 5.51 14.05
CA ARG A 155 15.78 5.98 15.44
C ARG A 155 16.88 5.22 16.19
N THR A 156 17.58 5.90 17.07
CA THR A 156 18.52 5.25 18.00
C THR A 156 17.75 4.44 19.06
N PRO A 157 18.36 3.43 19.70
CA PRO A 157 17.68 2.66 20.75
C PRO A 157 17.17 3.56 21.88
N GLU A 158 17.97 4.54 22.31
CA GLU A 158 17.59 5.53 23.33
C GLU A 158 16.35 6.35 22.92
N GLU A 159 16.28 6.81 21.67
CA GLU A 159 15.10 7.52 21.15
C GLU A 159 13.86 6.62 21.16
N THR A 160 14.01 5.33 20.88
CA THR A 160 12.88 4.40 20.93
C THR A 160 12.39 4.15 22.36
N GLU A 161 13.29 4.11 23.33
CA GLU A 161 12.95 3.95 24.75
C GLU A 161 12.21 5.17 25.29
N ILE A 162 12.73 6.37 25.01
CA ILE A 162 12.06 7.64 25.37
C ILE A 162 10.65 7.70 24.76
N LEU A 163 10.50 7.27 23.50
CA LEU A 163 9.21 7.26 22.82
C LEU A 163 8.25 6.27 23.48
N LYS A 164 8.71 5.07 23.84
CA LYS A 164 7.91 4.07 24.57
C LYS A 164 7.45 4.62 25.92
N ALA A 165 8.35 5.23 26.70
CA ALA A 165 8.03 5.84 27.97
C ALA A 165 6.95 6.94 27.82
N LYS A 166 7.08 7.83 26.83
CA LYS A 166 6.05 8.85 26.53
C LYS A 166 4.68 8.24 26.20
N ARG A 167 4.65 7.16 25.42
CA ARG A 167 3.40 6.47 25.09
C ARG A 167 2.75 5.84 26.32
N GLU A 168 3.55 5.24 27.19
CA GLU A 168 3.07 4.64 28.43
C GLU A 168 2.51 5.70 29.39
N VAL A 169 3.21 6.81 29.58
CA VAL A 169 2.73 7.94 30.38
C VAL A 169 1.39 8.46 29.86
N ASN A 170 1.27 8.64 28.54
CA ASN A 170 0.01 9.10 27.94
C ASN A 170 -1.14 8.11 28.18
N ARG A 171 -0.89 6.80 28.03
CA ARG A 171 -1.89 5.76 28.31
C ARG A 171 -2.33 5.81 29.77
N LEU A 172 -1.39 5.79 30.71
CA LEU A 172 -1.69 5.82 32.14
C LEU A 172 -2.46 7.08 32.55
N ASN A 173 -2.12 8.23 31.97
CA ASN A 173 -2.84 9.47 32.22
C ASN A 173 -4.30 9.39 31.73
N THR A 174 -4.54 8.88 30.53
CA THR A 174 -5.90 8.70 30.03
C THR A 174 -6.73 7.74 30.88
N GLU A 175 -6.12 6.66 31.38
CA GLU A 175 -6.78 5.72 32.29
C GLU A 175 -7.09 6.35 33.64
N LEU A 176 -6.16 7.16 34.18
CA LEU A 176 -6.34 7.88 35.43
C LEU A 176 -7.53 8.84 35.30
N ILE A 177 -7.58 9.66 34.26
CA ILE A 177 -8.70 10.59 34.00
C ILE A 177 -10.03 9.83 33.88
N GLY A 178 -10.03 8.69 33.18
CA GLY A 178 -11.22 7.84 33.07
C GLY A 178 -11.69 7.31 34.44
N LYS A 179 -10.76 6.91 35.30
CA LYS A 179 -11.07 6.43 36.66
C LYS A 179 -11.52 7.55 37.58
N THR A 180 -10.91 8.73 37.52
CA THR A 180 -11.33 9.88 38.32
C THR A 180 -12.75 10.29 37.96
N ASN A 181 -13.10 10.35 36.67
CA ASN A 181 -14.44 10.71 36.24
C ASN A 181 -15.50 9.68 36.69
N ARG A 182 -15.15 8.39 36.68
CA ARG A 182 -16.05 7.35 37.23
C ARG A 182 -16.23 7.49 38.73
N ALA A 183 -15.15 7.80 39.45
CA ALA A 183 -15.19 8.01 40.89
C ALA A 183 -16.01 9.25 41.26
N THR A 184 -15.87 10.36 40.53
CA THR A 184 -16.70 11.57 40.73
C THR A 184 -18.16 11.27 40.47
N ASN A 185 -18.50 10.59 39.37
CA ASN A 185 -19.88 10.21 39.07
C ASN A 185 -20.48 9.29 40.13
N LEU A 186 -19.68 8.38 40.69
CA LEU A 186 -20.12 7.52 41.79
C LEU A 186 -20.41 8.35 43.04
N LEU A 187 -19.53 9.30 43.38
CA LEU A 187 -19.75 10.21 44.51
C LEU A 187 -21.01 11.07 44.30
N GLU A 188 -21.23 11.59 43.10
CA GLU A 188 -22.46 12.30 42.74
C GLU A 188 -23.70 11.42 42.91
N LEU A 189 -23.64 10.16 42.45
CA LEU A 189 -24.72 9.20 42.64
C LEU A 189 -24.96 8.90 44.11
N TYR A 190 -23.90 8.79 44.92
CA TYR A 190 -24.00 8.62 46.36
C TYR A 190 -24.74 9.80 47.01
N TYR A 191 -24.38 11.04 46.67
CA TYR A 191 -25.12 12.22 47.15
C TYR A 191 -26.56 12.27 46.64
N ALA A 192 -26.81 11.85 45.40
CA ALA A 192 -28.17 11.77 44.86
C ALA A 192 -29.01 10.66 45.51
N SER A 193 -28.37 9.60 46.01
CA SER A 193 -29.04 8.42 46.58
C SER A 193 -29.84 8.71 47.85
N GLU A 194 -29.52 9.80 48.56
CA GLU A 194 -30.33 10.29 49.69
C GLU A 194 -31.77 10.60 49.26
N LYS A 195 -31.99 10.95 47.99
CA LYS A 195 -33.31 11.25 47.42
C LYS A 195 -33.94 10.05 46.72
N PHE A 196 -33.26 8.91 46.66
CA PHE A 196 -33.81 7.72 46.02
C PHE A 196 -34.79 7.04 46.96
N ILE A 197 -35.93 6.64 46.42
CA ILE A 197 -36.94 5.88 47.13
C ILE A 197 -36.54 4.41 47.03
N ILE A 198 -36.19 3.79 48.16
CA ILE A 198 -35.71 2.41 48.21
C ILE A 198 -36.81 1.49 48.77
N ASN A 199 -37.56 1.96 49.76
CA ASN A 199 -38.58 1.18 50.45
C ASN A 199 -40.01 1.58 50.06
N GLU A 200 -40.96 0.66 50.19
CA GLU A 200 -42.40 0.94 49.93
C GLU A 200 -42.95 2.07 50.81
N LYS A 201 -42.46 2.19 52.05
CA LYS A 201 -42.87 3.27 52.96
C LYS A 201 -42.43 4.65 52.46
N GLU A 202 -41.18 4.75 52.01
CA GLU A 202 -40.63 5.99 51.42
C GLU A 202 -41.39 6.37 50.14
N LEU A 203 -41.91 5.37 49.40
CA LEU A 203 -42.71 5.59 48.20
C LEU A 203 -44.07 6.21 48.56
N GLU A 204 -44.78 5.67 49.53
CA GLU A 204 -46.07 6.20 49.99
C GLU A 204 -45.92 7.65 50.51
N GLU A 205 -44.86 7.91 51.28
CA GLU A 205 -44.51 9.26 51.74
C GLU A 205 -44.24 10.21 50.57
N ALA A 206 -43.39 9.81 49.61
CA ALA A 206 -43.08 10.63 48.44
C ALA A 206 -44.30 10.89 47.55
N ILE A 207 -45.20 9.91 47.39
CA ILE A 207 -46.49 10.08 46.70
C ILE A 207 -47.32 11.11 47.45
N SER A 208 -47.46 10.96 48.77
CA SER A 208 -48.23 11.90 49.57
C SER A 208 -47.69 13.32 49.45
N VAL A 209 -46.36 13.51 49.47
CA VAL A 209 -45.69 14.81 49.30
C VAL A 209 -45.90 15.37 47.90
N ALA A 210 -45.66 14.59 46.84
CA ALA A 210 -45.81 15.03 45.45
C ALA A 210 -47.26 15.42 45.10
N PHE A 211 -48.25 14.71 45.63
CA PHE A 211 -49.67 14.98 45.37
C PHE A 211 -50.30 15.98 46.36
N SER A 212 -49.69 16.21 47.54
CA SER A 212 -50.12 17.26 48.47
C SER A 212 -49.52 18.63 48.14
N SER A 213 -48.33 18.67 47.52
CA SER A 213 -47.77 19.89 46.96
C SER A 213 -48.60 20.34 45.74
N LYS A 214 -49.65 21.13 45.99
CA LYS A 214 -50.56 21.77 45.02
C LYS A 214 -49.89 22.86 44.15
N HIS A 215 -48.65 22.67 43.72
CA HIS A 215 -47.95 23.58 42.82
C HIS A 215 -47.36 22.83 41.62
N PHE A 216 -48.23 22.21 40.83
CA PHE A 216 -47.96 22.05 39.41
C PHE A 216 -48.04 23.44 38.76
N ASN A 217 -46.97 24.24 38.89
CA ASN A 217 -46.77 25.37 38.00
C ASN A 217 -46.47 24.79 36.63
N LEU A 218 -47.50 24.57 35.82
CA LEU A 218 -47.35 24.43 34.37
C LEU A 218 -46.55 25.63 33.89
N PRO A 219 -45.43 25.45 33.19
CA PRO A 219 -44.65 26.58 32.70
C PRO A 219 -45.49 27.31 31.65
N ASP A 220 -45.95 28.52 31.99
CA ASP A 220 -46.51 29.44 31.00
C ASP A 220 -45.52 29.59 29.85
N PRO A 221 -45.96 29.42 28.58
CA PRO A 221 -45.07 29.49 27.43
C PRO A 221 -44.40 30.86 27.27
N GLU A 222 -44.93 31.91 27.91
CA GLU A 222 -44.38 33.26 27.90
C GLU A 222 -43.14 33.45 28.79
N ASN A 223 -42.96 32.62 29.82
CA ASN A 223 -41.81 32.71 30.75
C ASN A 223 -40.58 31.88 30.34
N ARG A 224 -40.66 31.11 29.24
CA ARG A 224 -39.52 30.30 28.74
C ARG A 224 -38.35 31.16 28.28
N THR A 225 -38.61 32.35 27.74
CA THR A 225 -37.56 33.27 27.29
C THR A 225 -36.66 33.74 28.43
N VAL A 226 -37.20 33.93 29.64
CA VAL A 226 -36.44 34.39 30.82
C VAL A 226 -35.53 33.31 31.42
N GLN A 227 -35.89 32.02 31.30
CA GLN A 227 -35.04 30.93 31.80
C GLN A 227 -33.88 30.58 30.85
N HIS A 228 -34.07 30.83 29.54
CA HIS A 228 -32.97 30.68 28.57
C HIS A 228 -31.97 31.83 28.70
N THR A 229 -32.42 33.05 29.00
CA THR A 229 -31.49 34.17 29.26
C THR A 229 -30.70 33.96 30.53
N SER A 230 -31.29 33.47 31.63
CA SER A 230 -30.52 33.21 32.85
C SER A 230 -29.47 32.11 32.68
N LYS A 231 -29.82 30.99 32.03
CA LYS A 231 -28.83 29.93 31.72
C LYS A 231 -27.76 30.38 30.72
N PHE A 232 -28.11 31.26 29.79
CA PHE A 232 -27.17 31.86 28.84
C PHE A 232 -26.22 32.86 29.52
N VAL A 233 -26.73 33.71 30.42
CA VAL A 233 -25.94 34.60 31.27
C VAL A 233 -25.02 33.78 32.17
N ASP A 234 -25.54 32.73 32.80
CA ASP A 234 -24.76 31.78 33.60
C ASP A 234 -23.63 31.12 32.80
N SER A 235 -23.87 30.75 31.54
CA SER A 235 -22.84 30.20 30.65
C SER A 235 -21.85 31.25 30.14
N LEU A 236 -22.25 32.50 29.97
CA LEU A 236 -21.36 33.58 29.51
C LEU A 236 -20.44 34.08 30.63
N PHE A 237 -20.95 34.13 31.85
CA PHE A 237 -20.23 34.66 33.01
C PHE A 237 -19.65 33.56 33.92
N ASN A 238 -19.76 32.28 33.52
CA ASN A 238 -19.38 31.12 34.34
C ASN A 238 -19.94 31.25 35.75
N THR A 239 -21.26 31.44 35.86
CA THR A 239 -22.01 31.43 37.12
C THR A 239 -22.99 30.27 37.11
N ILE A 240 -23.29 29.71 38.27
CA ILE A 240 -24.29 28.66 38.44
C ILE A 240 -25.43 29.27 39.25
N LYS A 241 -26.60 29.50 38.64
CA LYS A 241 -27.76 30.13 39.30
C LYS A 241 -27.45 31.50 39.92
N GLY A 242 -26.63 32.31 39.26
CA GLY A 242 -26.19 33.62 39.78
C GLY A 242 -25.14 33.58 40.89
N GLU A 243 -24.68 32.39 41.29
CA GLU A 243 -23.54 32.23 42.20
C GLU A 243 -22.24 31.97 41.42
N PRO A 244 -21.07 32.42 41.93
CA PRO A 244 -19.80 32.20 41.25
C PRO A 244 -19.50 30.70 41.12
N ASP A 245 -19.08 30.26 39.93
CA ASP A 245 -18.69 28.88 39.67
C ASP A 245 -17.50 28.44 40.54
N LEU A 246 -17.35 27.13 40.74
CA LEU A 246 -16.27 26.50 41.49
C LEU A 246 -14.88 26.96 41.04
N ASN A 247 -14.72 27.26 39.75
CA ASN A 247 -13.48 27.80 39.19
C ASN A 247 -13.19 29.22 39.71
N GLN A 248 -14.20 30.09 39.78
CA GLN A 248 -14.06 31.45 40.31
C GLN A 248 -13.84 31.44 41.84
N ILE A 249 -14.47 30.50 42.55
CA ILE A 249 -14.24 30.29 43.99
C ILE A 249 -12.81 29.79 44.23
N HIS A 250 -12.35 28.80 43.44
CA HIS A 250 -10.99 28.29 43.49
C HIS A 250 -9.96 29.38 43.14
N GLU A 251 -10.23 30.24 42.16
CA GLU A 251 -9.38 31.39 41.84
C GLU A 251 -9.33 32.42 42.95
N LYS A 252 -10.46 32.73 43.61
CA LYS A 252 -10.51 33.61 44.79
C LYS A 252 -9.74 33.02 45.98
N ILE A 253 -9.84 31.71 46.21
CA ILE A 253 -9.11 31.03 47.29
C ILE A 253 -7.62 30.96 46.99
N THR A 254 -7.24 30.70 45.74
CA THR A 254 -5.82 30.58 45.35
C THR A 254 -5.13 31.92 45.11
N GLY A 255 -5.88 33.02 44.99
CA GLY A 255 -5.35 34.38 44.81
C GLY A 255 -4.60 34.61 43.49
N LYS A 256 -4.60 33.62 42.58
CA LYS A 256 -3.83 33.63 41.33
C LYS A 256 -4.31 34.71 40.36
N ALA A 257 -5.62 34.98 40.36
CA ALA A 257 -6.22 36.01 39.52
C ALA A 257 -5.77 37.42 39.94
N ASP A 258 -5.64 37.67 41.26
CA ASP A 258 -5.18 38.96 41.77
C ASP A 258 -3.69 39.17 41.53
N SER A 259 -2.85 38.13 41.68
CA SER A 259 -1.44 38.21 41.32
C SER A 259 -1.26 38.48 39.82
N PHE A 260 -2.07 37.85 38.98
CA PHE A 260 -2.02 38.08 37.53
C PHE A 260 -2.47 39.51 37.16
N ARG A 261 -3.53 40.04 37.79
CA ARG A 261 -3.97 41.43 37.58
C ARG A 261 -2.89 42.43 38.00
N GLN A 262 -2.20 42.18 39.12
CA GLN A 262 -1.08 43.02 39.55
C GLN A 262 0.09 42.97 38.56
N GLU A 263 0.39 41.81 37.97
CA GLU A 263 1.42 41.69 36.93
C GLU A 263 1.03 42.42 35.64
N VAL A 264 -0.21 42.28 35.19
CA VAL A 264 -0.72 42.98 34.01
C VAL A 264 -0.73 44.49 34.23
N GLU A 265 -1.16 44.97 35.40
CA GLU A 265 -1.11 46.40 35.72
C GLU A 265 0.33 46.93 35.79
N LYS A 266 1.28 46.16 36.33
CA LYS A 266 2.70 46.51 36.30
C LYS A 266 3.21 46.63 34.86
N LEU A 267 2.91 45.64 34.01
CA LEU A 267 3.29 45.66 32.60
C LEU A 267 2.65 46.82 31.84
N ALA A 268 1.38 47.12 32.09
CA ALA A 268 0.69 48.25 31.47
C ALA A 268 1.30 49.59 31.90
N LYS A 269 1.64 49.75 33.19
CA LYS A 269 2.35 50.94 33.70
C LYS A 269 3.74 51.07 33.10
N GLU A 270 4.48 49.97 32.95
CA GLU A 270 5.79 49.95 32.31
C GLU A 270 5.71 50.31 30.82
N GLN A 271 4.71 49.81 30.10
CA GLN A 271 4.49 50.17 28.70
C GLN A 271 4.08 51.64 28.56
N HIS A 272 3.20 52.13 29.43
CA HIS A 272 2.80 53.53 29.43
C HIS A 272 3.98 54.46 29.76
N ALA A 273 4.84 54.08 30.72
CA ALA A 273 6.05 54.83 31.05
C ALA A 273 7.06 54.83 29.88
N LYS A 274 7.23 53.71 29.19
CA LYS A 274 8.08 53.61 27.99
C LYS A 274 7.56 54.47 26.84
N ASN A 275 6.24 54.53 26.65
CA ASN A 275 5.62 55.38 25.62
C ASN A 275 5.81 56.88 25.94
N ILE A 276 5.63 57.29 27.21
CA ILE A 276 5.93 58.67 27.65
C ILE A 276 7.42 59.00 27.45
N ASP A 277 8.33 58.10 27.83
CA ASP A 277 9.78 58.30 27.65
C ASP A 277 10.17 58.40 26.16
N GLN A 278 9.46 57.73 25.27
CA GLN A 278 9.65 57.86 23.82
C GLN A 278 9.12 59.20 23.28
N GLU A 279 7.98 59.68 23.79
CA GLU A 279 7.42 60.99 23.45
C GLU A 279 8.27 62.15 23.96
N LEU A 280 8.97 62.00 25.09
CA LEU A 280 9.89 63.02 25.63
C LEU A 280 11.28 63.04 24.96
N ARG A 281 11.62 62.02 24.19
CA ARG A 281 12.92 61.91 23.46
C ARG A 281 12.82 62.19 21.96
N GLY A 282 11.62 62.37 21.43
CA GLY A 282 11.36 62.87 20.07
C GLY A 282 11.12 64.37 20.07
#